data_AF-U4KAT5-F1
#
_entry.id   AF-U4KAT5-F1
#
_cell.length_a   1.000
_cell.length_b   1.000
_cell.length_c   1.000
_cell.angle_alpha   90.00
_cell.angle_beta   90.00
_cell.angle_gamma   90.00
#
_symmetry.space_group_name_H-M   'P 1'
#
loop_
_entity.id
_entity.type
_entity.pdbx_description
1 polymer ?
#
loop_
_entity_poly.entity_id
_entity_poly.type
_entity_poly.pdbx_seq_one_letter_code
_entity_poly.pdbx_strand_id
1 'polypeptide(L)'
;MDIFKIIQESWNYYRRHLYAITLVMLPVICIVDLFNAVIPIDLKNITALQGSLLTLAPFVLLPLYQAAIVVLLKSRYDGANLTTGQCYRHGSDAYVRLLVMYIVMGIAVFFGFMLLIIPGIYLIGRFCLADYFCVLEEKSYTESLTLSWNATKQFQWPILGGYLLVALLQAMPTYLLGSLVGILELENAVVDFVIGAISTILMVMITAYTFRVYCFLEVDEPKQGEVV
;
A
#
# COMPACT_ATOMS: atom_id res chain seq x y z
N MET A 1 3.18 20.87 8.81
CA MET A 1 2.39 19.64 8.65
C MET A 1 2.15 19.01 10.01
N ASP A 2 0.90 19.01 10.49
CA ASP A 2 0.53 18.32 11.73
C ASP A 2 0.21 16.85 11.42
N ILE A 3 1.17 15.97 11.73
CA ILE A 3 1.11 14.54 11.38
C ILE A 3 -0.02 13.84 12.14
N PHE A 4 -0.25 14.19 13.40
CA PHE A 4 -1.28 13.54 14.21
C PHE A 4 -2.67 13.84 13.67
N LYS A 5 -2.90 15.09 13.25
CA LYS A 5 -4.13 15.49 12.58
C LYS A 5 -4.33 14.71 11.27
N ILE A 6 -3.29 14.60 10.43
CA ILE A 6 -3.37 13.83 9.16
C ILE A 6 -3.69 12.36 9.44
N ILE A 7 -3.04 11.73 10.43
CA ILE A 7 -3.31 10.34 10.80
C ILE A 7 -4.75 10.18 11.29
N GLN A 8 -5.24 11.09 12.14
CA GLN A 8 -6.60 11.05 12.65
C GLN A 8 -7.64 11.21 11.52
N GLU A 9 -7.41 12.13 10.60
CA GLU A 9 -8.25 12.32 9.41
C GLU A 9 -8.23 11.10 8.49
N SER A 10 -7.04 10.50 8.31
CA SER A 10 -6.84 9.27 7.54
C SER A 10 -7.60 8.11 8.15
N TRP A 11 -7.57 7.98 9.49
CA TRP A 11 -8.28 6.94 10.22
C TRP A 11 -9.80 7.10 10.10
N ASN A 12 -10.29 8.32 10.27
CA ASN A 12 -11.72 8.62 10.10
C ASN A 12 -12.17 8.35 8.66
N TYR A 13 -11.34 8.71 7.68
CA TYR A 13 -11.61 8.49 6.28
C TYR A 13 -11.61 6.99 5.92
N TYR A 14 -10.63 6.24 6.41
CA TYR A 14 -10.53 4.79 6.29
C TYR A 14 -11.77 4.10 6.89
N ARG A 15 -12.15 4.44 8.14
CA ARG A 15 -13.33 3.85 8.80
C ARG A 15 -14.63 4.14 8.07
N ARG A 16 -14.80 5.34 7.52
CA ARG A 16 -16.00 5.71 6.75
C ARG A 16 -16.15 4.88 5.46
N HIS A 17 -15.05 4.46 4.86
CA HIS A 17 -15.05 3.74 3.58
C HIS A 17 -14.63 2.27 3.72
N LEU A 18 -14.60 1.75 4.95
CA LEU A 18 -14.10 0.41 5.25
C LEU A 18 -14.84 -0.67 4.43
N TYR A 19 -16.16 -0.54 4.27
CA TYR A 19 -16.94 -1.47 3.46
C TYR A 19 -16.46 -1.53 2.00
N ALA A 20 -16.22 -0.38 1.38
CA ALA A 20 -15.77 -0.31 -0.01
C ALA A 20 -14.33 -0.82 -0.16
N ILE A 21 -13.46 -0.50 0.82
CA ILE A 21 -12.09 -1.01 0.89
C ILE A 21 -12.10 -2.53 0.99
N THR A 22 -12.89 -3.09 1.91
CA THR A 22 -13.01 -4.54 2.10
C THR A 22 -13.53 -5.22 0.82
N LEU A 23 -14.51 -4.63 0.13
CA LEU A 23 -15.00 -5.17 -1.15
C LEU A 23 -13.93 -5.19 -2.24
N VAL A 24 -13.07 -4.17 -2.31
CA VAL A 24 -11.93 -4.17 -3.24
C VAL A 24 -10.89 -5.20 -2.81
N MET A 25 -10.61 -5.36 -1.52
CA MET A 25 -9.60 -6.31 -1.05
C MET A 25 -10.08 -7.77 -1.08
N LEU A 26 -11.40 -8.03 -1.08
CA LEU A 26 -11.95 -9.39 -0.98
C LEU A 26 -11.42 -10.35 -2.06
N PRO A 27 -11.38 -10.02 -3.36
CA PRO A 27 -10.77 -10.90 -4.35
C PRO A 27 -9.29 -11.18 -4.07
N VAL A 28 -8.54 -10.18 -3.60
CA VAL A 28 -7.12 -10.33 -3.26
C VAL A 28 -6.94 -11.23 -2.05
N ILE A 29 -7.71 -11.01 -0.99
CA ILE A 29 -7.73 -11.85 0.22
C ILE A 29 -8.07 -13.28 -0.16
N CYS A 30 -9.12 -13.51 -0.95
CA CYS A 30 -9.47 -14.83 -1.42
C CYS A 30 -8.35 -15.48 -2.22
N ILE A 31 -7.69 -14.76 -3.14
CA ILE A 31 -6.60 -15.33 -3.94
C ILE A 31 -5.39 -15.65 -3.06
N VAL A 32 -4.97 -14.72 -2.20
CA VAL A 32 -3.76 -14.86 -1.37
C VAL A 32 -3.95 -15.90 -0.27
N ASP A 33 -5.07 -15.86 0.45
CA ASP A 33 -5.29 -16.75 1.57
C ASP A 33 -5.74 -18.15 1.12
N LEU A 34 -6.51 -18.28 0.02
CA LEU A 34 -6.74 -19.59 -0.60
C LEU A 34 -5.42 -20.19 -1.06
N PHE A 35 -4.52 -19.36 -1.62
CA PHE A 35 -3.20 -19.80 -2.02
C PHE A 35 -2.39 -20.34 -0.84
N ASN A 36 -2.33 -19.58 0.26
CA ASN A 36 -1.64 -20.00 1.49
C ASN A 36 -2.25 -21.27 2.10
N ALA A 37 -3.58 -21.43 2.03
CA ALA A 37 -4.27 -22.60 2.57
C ALA A 37 -4.04 -23.88 1.74
N VAL A 38 -3.99 -23.77 0.41
CA VAL A 38 -3.76 -24.93 -0.49
C VAL A 38 -2.28 -25.32 -0.51
N ILE A 39 -1.39 -24.35 -0.35
CA ILE A 39 0.05 -24.56 -0.40
C ILE A 39 0.68 -23.98 0.87
N PRO A 40 0.54 -24.66 2.02
CA PRO A 40 1.16 -24.21 3.25
C PRO A 40 2.67 -24.13 3.04
N ILE A 41 3.23 -22.96 3.33
CA ILE A 41 4.64 -22.65 3.10
C ILE A 41 5.44 -23.22 4.27
N ASP A 42 6.02 -24.40 4.08
CA ASP A 42 7.08 -24.89 4.96
C ASP A 42 8.41 -24.30 4.49
N LEU A 43 8.90 -23.30 5.24
CA LEU A 43 10.17 -22.62 4.94
C LEU A 43 11.39 -23.57 4.91
N LYS A 44 11.29 -24.78 5.51
CA LYS A 44 12.36 -25.78 5.47
C LYS A 44 12.31 -26.66 4.23
N ASN A 45 11.15 -26.82 3.59
CA ASN A 45 10.93 -27.74 2.48
C ASN A 45 10.25 -27.05 1.28
N ILE A 46 10.70 -25.85 0.93
CA ILE A 46 10.15 -25.10 -0.21
C ILE A 46 10.51 -25.83 -1.52
N THR A 47 9.49 -26.35 -2.20
CA THR A 47 9.65 -26.87 -3.57
C THR A 47 9.93 -25.72 -4.55
N ALA A 48 10.54 -26.03 -5.70
CA ALA A 48 10.81 -25.02 -6.73
C ALA A 48 9.54 -24.27 -7.19
N LEU A 49 8.42 -24.98 -7.28
CA LEU A 49 7.12 -24.39 -7.61
C LEU A 49 6.64 -23.41 -6.53
N GLN A 50 6.68 -23.82 -5.25
CA GLN A 50 6.35 -22.96 -4.11
C GLN A 50 7.22 -21.69 -4.07
N GLY A 51 8.53 -21.85 -4.25
CA GLY A 51 9.46 -20.72 -4.26
C GLY A 51 9.17 -19.74 -5.41
N SER A 52 8.95 -20.25 -6.62
CA SER A 52 8.62 -19.40 -7.78
C SER A 52 7.32 -18.63 -7.56
N LEU A 53 6.30 -19.26 -6.98
CA LEU A 53 5.01 -18.64 -6.79
C LEU A 53 5.02 -17.59 -5.66
N LEU A 54 5.76 -17.85 -4.58
CA LEU A 54 5.98 -16.88 -3.50
C LEU A 54 6.68 -15.62 -3.99
N THR A 55 7.65 -15.79 -4.89
CA THR A 55 8.40 -14.66 -5.43
C THR A 55 7.60 -13.88 -6.47
N LEU A 56 6.81 -14.55 -7.32
CA LEU A 56 6.16 -13.92 -8.47
C LEU A 56 4.74 -13.41 -8.20
N ALA A 57 3.96 -14.05 -7.32
CA ALA A 57 2.58 -13.66 -7.04
C ALA A 57 2.43 -12.20 -6.60
N PRO A 58 3.30 -11.64 -5.73
CA PRO A 58 3.21 -10.23 -5.35
C PRO A 58 3.42 -9.29 -6.54
N PHE A 59 4.32 -9.60 -7.48
CA PHE A 59 4.50 -8.76 -8.67
C PHE A 59 3.26 -8.72 -9.56
N VAL A 60 2.46 -9.78 -9.56
CA VAL A 60 1.20 -9.81 -10.31
C VAL A 60 0.09 -9.07 -9.56
N LEU A 61 -0.04 -9.30 -8.26
CA LEU A 61 -1.18 -8.83 -7.48
C LEU A 61 -1.00 -7.42 -6.91
N LEU A 62 0.21 -7.06 -6.46
CA LEU A 62 0.47 -5.80 -5.74
C LEU A 62 0.13 -4.56 -6.57
N PRO A 63 0.65 -4.40 -7.81
CA PRO A 63 0.38 -3.20 -8.61
C PRO A 63 -1.11 -3.04 -8.91
N LEU A 64 -1.80 -4.15 -9.19
CA LEU A 64 -3.20 -4.13 -9.59
C LEU A 64 -4.12 -3.72 -8.43
N TYR A 65 -3.94 -4.31 -7.24
CA TYR A 65 -4.77 -3.91 -6.11
C TYR A 65 -4.43 -2.50 -5.64
N GLN A 66 -3.15 -2.11 -5.65
CA GLN A 66 -2.77 -0.77 -5.21
C GLN A 66 -3.46 0.26 -6.09
N ALA A 67 -3.40 0.10 -7.42
CA ALA A 67 -4.07 0.99 -8.35
C ALA A 67 -5.59 1.07 -8.08
N ALA A 68 -6.24 -0.08 -7.84
CA ALA A 68 -7.67 -0.13 -7.55
C ALA A 68 -8.02 0.60 -6.24
N ILE A 69 -7.21 0.45 -5.19
CA ILE A 69 -7.40 1.16 -3.92
C ILE A 69 -7.18 2.67 -4.10
N VAL A 70 -6.13 3.08 -4.82
CA VAL A 70 -5.86 4.49 -5.10
C VAL A 70 -7.03 5.13 -5.85
N VAL A 71 -7.55 4.48 -6.90
CA VAL A 71 -8.75 4.93 -7.64
C VAL A 71 -9.98 4.98 -6.73
N LEU A 72 -10.18 3.97 -5.87
CA LEU A 72 -11.29 3.95 -4.93
C LEU A 72 -11.22 5.16 -3.98
N LEU A 73 -10.07 5.39 -3.35
CA LEU A 73 -9.89 6.51 -2.42
C LEU A 73 -10.10 7.84 -3.15
N LYS A 74 -9.53 8.02 -4.35
CA LYS A 74 -9.76 9.23 -5.14
C LYS A 74 -11.24 9.44 -5.46
N SER A 75 -11.94 8.40 -5.94
CA SER A 75 -13.38 8.46 -6.19
C SER A 75 -14.16 8.92 -4.96
N ARG A 76 -13.89 8.33 -3.78
CA ARG A 76 -14.60 8.68 -2.55
C ARG A 76 -14.25 10.08 -2.05
N TYR A 77 -13.02 10.53 -2.29
CA TYR A 77 -12.59 11.89 -1.96
C TYR A 77 -13.32 12.93 -2.83
N ASP A 78 -13.47 12.67 -4.12
CA ASP A 78 -14.15 13.55 -5.07
C ASP A 78 -15.69 13.47 -4.98
N GLY A 79 -16.24 12.65 -4.07
CA GLY A 79 -17.68 12.43 -3.92
C GLY A 79 -18.30 11.53 -4.99
N ALA A 80 -17.48 10.93 -5.86
CA ALA A 80 -17.90 9.92 -6.82
C ALA A 80 -18.04 8.54 -6.14
N ASN A 81 -18.93 7.70 -6.70
CA ASN A 81 -19.20 6.36 -6.17
C ASN A 81 -18.89 5.28 -7.21
N LEU A 82 -17.64 5.23 -7.68
CA LEU A 82 -17.20 4.13 -8.54
C LEU A 82 -17.41 2.78 -7.84
N THR A 83 -17.88 1.81 -8.62
CA THR A 83 -18.03 0.42 -8.19
C THR A 83 -16.66 -0.26 -8.11
N THR A 84 -16.56 -1.36 -7.36
CA THR A 84 -15.33 -2.18 -7.25
C THR A 84 -14.77 -2.57 -8.62
N GLY A 85 -15.62 -3.02 -9.54
CA GLY A 85 -15.20 -3.41 -10.89
C GLY A 85 -14.66 -2.23 -11.72
N GLN A 86 -15.24 -1.04 -11.56
CA GLN A 86 -14.72 0.17 -12.20
C GLN A 86 -13.36 0.57 -11.63
N CYS A 87 -13.16 0.47 -10.31
CA CYS A 87 -11.88 0.77 -9.68
C CYS A 87 -10.75 -0.13 -10.22
N TYR A 88 -11.01 -1.42 -10.37
CA TYR A 88 -10.07 -2.35 -10.98
C TYR A 88 -9.81 -2.04 -12.45
N ARG A 89 -10.85 -1.73 -13.22
CA ARG A 89 -10.72 -1.39 -14.65
C ARG A 89 -9.88 -0.14 -14.87
N HIS A 90 -10.14 0.93 -14.13
CA HIS A 90 -9.34 2.15 -14.19
C HIS A 90 -7.92 1.93 -13.66
N GLY A 91 -7.78 1.15 -12.58
CA GLY A 91 -6.46 0.83 -12.02
C GLY A 91 -5.59 -0.03 -12.94
N SER A 92 -6.19 -0.91 -13.76
CA SER A 92 -5.42 -1.77 -14.67
C SER A 92 -4.67 -1.01 -15.75
N ASP A 93 -5.11 0.20 -16.11
CA ASP A 93 -4.42 1.04 -17.10
C ASP A 93 -3.04 1.53 -16.61
N ALA A 94 -2.84 1.56 -15.29
CA ALA A 94 -1.58 1.89 -14.64
C ALA A 94 -0.72 0.66 -14.30
N TYR A 95 -1.21 -0.57 -14.52
CA TYR A 95 -0.58 -1.81 -14.05
C TYR A 95 0.88 -1.94 -14.47
N VAL A 96 1.18 -1.79 -15.76
CA VAL A 96 2.55 -1.95 -16.29
C VAL A 96 3.48 -0.86 -15.74
N ARG A 97 2.99 0.38 -15.63
CA ARG A 97 3.79 1.50 -15.11
C ARG A 97 4.13 1.28 -13.63
N LEU A 98 3.15 0.87 -12.82
CA LEU A 98 3.36 0.55 -11.41
C LEU A 98 4.27 -0.67 -11.23
N LEU A 99 4.13 -1.72 -12.04
CA LEU A 99 4.97 -2.90 -11.96
C LEU A 99 6.45 -2.55 -12.16
N VAL A 100 6.75 -1.80 -13.22
CA VAL A 100 8.13 -1.33 -13.49
C VAL A 100 8.61 -0.41 -12.38
N MET A 101 7.76 0.50 -11.91
CA MET A 101 8.08 1.41 -10.81
C MET A 101 8.45 0.65 -9.53
N TYR A 102 7.68 -0.36 -9.14
CA TYR A 102 7.93 -1.18 -7.96
C TYR A 102 9.20 -2.02 -8.07
N ILE A 103 9.54 -2.51 -9.26
CA ILE A 103 10.83 -3.18 -9.48
C ILE A 103 11.98 -2.20 -9.24
N VAL A 104 11.91 -1.00 -9.82
CA VAL A 104 12.94 0.05 -9.65
C VAL A 104 13.04 0.49 -8.18
N MET A 105 11.90 0.75 -7.53
CA MET A 105 11.83 1.11 -6.11
C MET A 105 12.37 -0.01 -5.22
N GLY A 106 12.00 -1.26 -5.49
CA GLY A 106 12.46 -2.43 -4.76
C GLY A 106 13.98 -2.58 -4.84
N ILE A 107 14.57 -2.42 -6.03
CA ILE A 107 16.03 -2.43 -6.22
C ILE A 107 16.68 -1.28 -5.43
N ALA A 108 16.16 -0.05 -5.56
CA ALA A 108 16.71 1.11 -4.88
C ALA A 108 16.67 0.96 -3.34
N VAL A 109 15.53 0.50 -2.81
CA VAL A 109 15.35 0.26 -1.37
C VAL A 109 16.23 -0.88 -0.88
N PHE A 110 16.35 -1.97 -1.65
CA PHE A 110 17.24 -3.09 -1.34
C PHE A 110 18.70 -2.65 -1.22
N PHE A 111 19.22 -1.95 -2.22
CA PHE A 111 20.58 -1.38 -2.16
C PHE A 111 20.72 -0.35 -1.04
N GLY A 112 19.68 0.44 -0.78
CA GLY A 112 19.59 1.33 0.37
C GLY A 112 19.86 0.57 1.66
N PHE A 113 19.11 -0.50 1.93
CA PHE A 113 19.31 -1.33 3.12
C PHE A 113 20.69 -2.02 3.16
N MET A 114 21.26 -2.42 2.02
CA MET A 114 22.63 -2.96 1.98
C MET A 114 23.69 -1.92 2.35
N LEU A 115 23.49 -0.67 1.94
CA LEU A 115 24.43 0.42 2.19
C LEU A 115 24.34 1.01 3.59
N LEU A 116 23.23 0.80 4.32
CA LEU A 116 22.95 0.98 5.76
C LEU A 116 21.41 1.01 5.95
N ILE A 117 20.87 0.66 7.12
CA ILE A 117 19.39 0.63 7.30
C ILE A 117 18.73 2.00 7.02
N ILE A 118 19.42 3.08 7.36
CA ILE A 118 18.94 4.47 7.25
C ILE A 118 18.61 4.87 5.79
N PRO A 119 19.50 4.68 4.79
CA PRO A 119 19.18 5.02 3.40
C PRO A 119 17.97 4.27 2.84
N GLY A 120 17.75 3.00 3.22
CA GLY A 120 16.53 2.27 2.83
C GLY A 120 15.25 2.93 3.34
N ILE A 121 15.21 3.28 4.63
CA ILE A 121 14.06 3.97 5.25
C ILE A 121 13.86 5.37 4.64
N TYR A 122 14.95 6.08 4.34
CA TYR A 122 14.88 7.40 3.71
C TYR A 122 14.21 7.35 2.33
N LEU A 123 14.53 6.34 1.52
CA LEU A 123 13.93 6.14 0.19
C LEU A 123 12.43 5.85 0.25
N ILE A 124 11.97 5.10 1.26
CA ILE A 124 10.53 4.85 1.47
C ILE A 124 9.78 6.18 1.62
N GLY A 125 10.27 7.10 2.45
CA GLY A 125 9.67 8.42 2.62
C GLY A 125 9.63 9.22 1.31
N ARG A 126 10.66 9.11 0.47
CA ARG A 126 10.74 9.82 -0.81
C ARG A 126 9.79 9.29 -1.88
N PHE A 127 9.54 7.99 -1.89
CA PHE A 127 8.76 7.34 -2.93
C PHE A 127 7.32 7.01 -2.52
N CYS A 128 6.93 7.28 -1.27
CA CYS A 128 5.61 6.93 -0.75
C CYS A 128 4.43 7.59 -1.48
N LEU A 129 4.66 8.61 -2.32
CA LEU A 129 3.62 9.27 -3.10
C LEU A 129 3.66 8.93 -4.60
N ALA A 130 4.64 8.15 -5.06
CA ALA A 130 4.84 7.88 -6.49
C ALA A 130 3.63 7.18 -7.13
N ASP A 131 2.96 6.31 -6.38
CA ASP A 131 1.76 5.58 -6.81
C ASP A 131 0.65 6.51 -7.27
N TYR A 132 0.46 7.65 -6.58
CA TYR A 132 -0.60 8.60 -6.89
C TYR A 132 -0.35 9.32 -8.21
N PHE A 133 0.87 9.79 -8.43
CA PHE A 133 1.27 10.39 -9.72
C PHE A 133 1.14 9.39 -10.88
N CYS A 134 1.48 8.12 -10.65
CA CYS A 134 1.40 7.09 -11.68
C CYS A 134 -0.05 6.70 -12.04
N VAL A 135 -0.92 6.62 -11.03
CA VAL A 135 -2.30 6.13 -11.18
C VAL A 135 -3.29 7.25 -11.48
N LEU A 136 -3.21 8.37 -10.77
CA LEU A 136 -4.19 9.47 -10.85
C LEU A 136 -3.83 10.49 -11.94
N GLU A 137 -2.54 10.73 -12.15
CA GLU A 137 -2.05 11.69 -13.15
C GLU A 137 -1.47 11.02 -14.41
N GLU A 138 -1.56 9.69 -14.49
CA GLU A 138 -1.10 8.88 -15.62
C GLU A 138 0.38 9.09 -16.00
N LYS A 139 1.21 9.54 -15.05
CA LYS A 139 2.64 9.79 -15.29
C LYS A 139 3.42 8.50 -15.52
N SER A 140 4.53 8.62 -16.24
CA SER A 140 5.48 7.51 -16.40
C SER A 140 6.19 7.18 -15.07
N TYR A 141 6.71 5.96 -14.92
CA TYR A 141 7.38 5.54 -13.67
C TYR A 141 8.54 6.47 -13.26
N THR A 142 9.31 7.00 -14.21
CA THR A 142 10.40 7.96 -13.93
C THR A 142 9.88 9.31 -13.45
N GLU A 143 8.81 9.80 -14.08
CA GLU A 143 8.19 11.07 -13.71
C GLU A 143 7.54 10.97 -12.33
N SER A 144 6.77 9.91 -12.07
CA SER A 144 6.13 9.65 -10.79
C SER A 144 7.13 9.62 -9.63
N LEU A 145 8.27 8.95 -9.81
CA LEU A 145 9.33 8.91 -8.79
C LEU A 145 9.96 10.29 -8.57
N THR A 146 10.17 11.06 -9.64
CA THR A 146 10.74 12.41 -9.57
C THR A 146 9.79 13.39 -8.89
N LEU A 147 8.50 13.33 -9.24
CA LEU A 147 7.45 14.15 -8.63
C LEU A 147 7.29 13.83 -7.15
N SER A 148 7.20 12.55 -6.80
CA SER A 148 7.17 12.11 -5.39
C SER A 148 8.40 12.58 -4.62
N TRP A 149 9.59 12.48 -5.21
CA TRP A 149 10.83 12.95 -4.57
C TRP A 149 10.80 14.44 -4.27
N ASN A 150 10.30 15.24 -5.21
CA ASN A 150 10.21 16.70 -5.07
C ASN A 150 9.12 17.11 -4.08
N ALA A 151 7.92 16.53 -4.19
CA ALA A 151 6.77 16.80 -3.32
C ALA A 151 7.09 16.48 -1.85
N THR A 152 7.82 15.39 -1.60
CA THR A 152 8.20 14.97 -0.23
C THR A 152 9.37 15.76 0.36
N LYS A 153 10.07 16.61 -0.42
CA LYS A 153 11.33 17.24 0.00
C LYS A 153 11.21 18.14 1.22
N GLN A 154 10.16 18.93 1.30
CA GLN A 154 9.95 19.87 2.40
C GLN A 154 9.51 19.14 3.68
N PHE A 155 8.72 18.07 3.56
CA PHE A 155 8.07 17.38 4.67
C PHE A 155 8.55 15.94 4.87
N GLN A 156 9.75 15.60 4.39
CA GLN A 156 10.31 14.25 4.38
C GLN A 156 10.24 13.57 5.76
N TRP A 157 10.75 14.21 6.81
CA TRP A 157 10.78 13.63 8.16
C TRP A 157 9.39 13.49 8.77
N PRO A 158 8.50 14.51 8.68
CA PRO A 158 7.11 14.35 9.07
C PRO A 158 6.36 13.21 8.35
N ILE A 159 6.52 13.09 7.03
CA ILE A 159 5.86 12.05 6.22
C ILE A 159 6.39 10.67 6.63
N LEU A 160 7.71 10.54 6.75
CA LEU A 160 8.35 9.29 7.15
C LEU A 160 7.96 8.88 8.58
N GLY A 161 7.93 9.82 9.51
CA GLY A 161 7.52 9.56 10.89
C GLY A 161 6.06 9.09 10.98
N GLY A 162 5.16 9.72 10.23
CA GLY A 162 3.77 9.27 10.15
C GLY A 162 3.61 7.92 9.45
N TYR A 163 4.36 7.67 8.37
CA TYR A 163 4.39 6.38 7.68
C TYR A 163 4.81 5.25 8.63
N LEU A 164 5.91 5.44 9.36
CA LEU A 164 6.41 4.46 10.34
C LEU A 164 5.43 4.26 11.50
N LEU A 165 4.81 5.34 11.98
CA LEU A 165 3.80 5.24 13.05
C LEU A 165 2.56 4.47 12.58
N VAL A 166 2.05 4.74 11.39
CA VAL A 166 0.91 4.00 10.82
C VAL A 166 1.29 2.54 10.56
N ALA A 167 2.49 2.28 10.04
CA ALA A 167 3.02 0.92 9.84
C ALA A 167 3.12 0.15 11.16
N LEU A 168 3.53 0.81 12.25
CA LEU A 168 3.58 0.20 13.59
C LEU A 168 2.17 -0.06 14.14
N LEU A 169 1.26 0.90 14.01
CA LEU A 169 -0.12 0.80 14.51
C LEU A 169 -0.91 -0.32 13.81
N GLN A 170 -0.62 -0.61 12.53
CA GLN A 170 -1.26 -1.73 11.82
C GLN A 170 -0.58 -3.08 12.10
N ALA A 171 0.75 -3.12 12.26
CA ALA A 171 1.49 -4.37 12.47
C ALA A 171 1.26 -4.95 13.87
N MET A 172 1.14 -4.08 14.88
CA MET A 172 1.04 -4.49 16.29
C MET A 172 -0.20 -5.36 16.58
N PRO A 173 -1.44 -5.01 16.16
CA PRO A 173 -2.60 -5.87 16.35
C PRO A 173 -2.48 -7.23 15.67
N THR A 174 -1.96 -7.28 14.42
CA THR A 174 -1.78 -8.54 13.70
C THR A 174 -0.78 -9.44 14.41
N TYR A 175 0.35 -8.90 14.87
CA TYR A 175 1.36 -9.66 15.59
C TYR A 175 0.84 -10.20 16.93
N LEU A 176 0.11 -9.38 17.68
CA LEU A 176 -0.49 -9.80 18.95
C LEU A 176 -1.53 -10.90 18.76
N LEU A 177 -2.39 -10.77 17.74
CA LEU A 177 -3.38 -11.80 17.42
C LEU A 177 -2.72 -13.12 17.03
N GLY A 178 -1.72 -13.08 16.13
CA GLY A 178 -0.97 -14.28 15.74
C GLY A 178 -0.25 -14.94 16.92
N SER A 179 0.38 -14.14 17.78
CA SER A 179 1.05 -14.65 18.99
C SER A 179 0.06 -15.31 19.95
N LEU A 180 -1.12 -14.71 20.15
CA LEU A 180 -2.16 -15.25 21.03
C LEU A 180 -2.69 -16.59 20.50
N VAL A 181 -2.90 -16.70 19.19
CA VAL A 181 -3.36 -17.95 18.54
C VAL A 181 -2.34 -19.07 18.72
N GLY A 182 -1.05 -18.78 18.55
CA GLY A 182 0.01 -19.76 18.79
C GLY A 182 0.08 -20.21 20.25
N ILE A 183 -0.09 -19.29 21.22
CA ILE A 183 -0.10 -19.63 22.66
C ILE A 183 -1.30 -20.52 23.03
N LEU A 184 -2.46 -20.26 22.44
CA LEU A 184 -3.69 -21.01 22.71
C LEU A 184 -3.80 -22.29 21.89
N GLU A 185 -2.81 -22.61 21.04
CA GLU A 185 -2.80 -23.74 20.12
C GLU A 185 -4.06 -23.78 19.23
N LEU A 186 -4.57 -22.61 18.83
CA LEU A 186 -5.78 -22.46 18.00
C LEU A 186 -5.47 -22.45 16.50
N GLU A 187 -4.26 -22.84 16.12
CA GLU A 187 -3.77 -22.82 14.74
C GLU A 187 -4.63 -23.73 13.86
N ASN A 188 -5.33 -23.11 12.91
CA ASN A 188 -6.06 -23.80 11.88
C ASN A 188 -6.27 -22.87 10.68
N ALA A 189 -6.54 -23.46 9.51
CA ALA A 189 -6.69 -22.72 8.27
C ALA A 189 -7.76 -21.61 8.32
N VAL A 190 -8.84 -21.79 9.09
CA VAL A 190 -9.90 -20.77 9.22
C VAL A 190 -9.40 -19.59 10.03
N VAL A 191 -8.68 -19.84 11.13
CA VAL A 191 -8.09 -18.80 11.97
C VAL A 191 -7.02 -18.03 11.20
N ASP A 192 -6.14 -18.73 10.49
CA ASP A 192 -5.10 -18.10 9.66
C ASP A 192 -5.71 -17.23 8.55
N PHE A 193 -6.75 -17.74 7.88
CA PHE A 193 -7.51 -16.97 6.89
C PHE A 193 -8.12 -15.70 7.50
N VAL A 194 -8.75 -15.79 8.67
CA VAL A 194 -9.36 -14.63 9.33
C VAL A 194 -8.30 -13.59 9.73
N ILE A 195 -7.16 -14.04 10.28
CA ILE A 195 -6.06 -13.14 10.65
C ILE A 195 -5.43 -12.50 9.41
N GLY A 196 -5.22 -13.27 8.33
CA GLY A 196 -4.71 -12.80 7.04
C GLY A 196 -5.63 -11.75 6.40
N ALA A 197 -6.95 -11.99 6.40
CA ALA A 197 -7.94 -11.04 5.94
C ALA A 197 -7.93 -9.75 6.76
N ILE A 198 -7.89 -9.84 8.10
CA ILE A 198 -7.78 -8.67 8.99
C ILE A 198 -6.49 -7.91 8.70
N SER A 199 -5.36 -8.60 8.58
CA SER A 199 -4.06 -7.99 8.30
C SER A 199 -4.07 -7.25 6.96
N THR A 200 -4.58 -7.89 5.91
CA THR A 200 -4.65 -7.31 4.55
C THR A 200 -5.53 -6.07 4.53
N ILE A 201 -6.68 -6.08 5.21
CA ILE A 201 -7.55 -4.91 5.34
C ILE A 201 -6.84 -3.78 6.12
N LEU A 202 -6.18 -4.11 7.24
CA LEU A 202 -5.42 -3.13 8.03
C LEU A 202 -4.28 -2.49 7.25
N MET A 203 -3.59 -3.25 6.37
CA MET A 203 -2.49 -2.73 5.54
C MET A 203 -2.93 -1.58 4.62
N VAL A 204 -4.21 -1.51 4.23
CA VAL A 204 -4.74 -0.38 3.42
C VAL A 204 -4.70 0.94 4.18
N MET A 205 -4.62 0.93 5.51
CA MET A 205 -4.49 2.14 6.32
C MET A 205 -3.27 2.97 5.93
N ILE A 206 -2.17 2.33 5.53
CA ILE A 206 -0.98 3.06 5.06
C ILE A 206 -1.25 3.81 3.76
N THR A 207 -2.01 3.21 2.84
CA THR A 207 -2.43 3.82 1.58
C THR A 207 -3.42 4.96 1.83
N ALA A 208 -4.31 4.83 2.83
CA ALA A 208 -5.20 5.91 3.24
C ALA A 208 -4.44 7.11 3.84
N TYR A 209 -3.41 6.85 4.64
CA TYR A 209 -2.52 7.88 5.18
C TYR A 209 -1.73 8.60 4.09
N THR A 210 -1.03 7.85 3.24
CA THR A 210 -0.23 8.41 2.15
C THR A 210 -1.08 9.13 1.11
N PHE A 211 -2.32 8.69 0.87
CA PHE A 211 -3.29 9.39 0.02
C PHE A 211 -3.68 10.76 0.61
N ARG A 212 -3.89 10.83 1.93
CA ARG A 212 -4.17 12.10 2.60
C ARG A 212 -2.98 13.05 2.60
N VAL A 213 -1.76 12.52 2.75
CA VAL A 213 -0.53 13.30 2.56
C VAL A 213 -0.45 13.83 1.13
N TYR A 214 -0.73 12.99 0.13
CA TYR A 214 -0.78 13.40 -1.28
C TYR A 214 -1.77 14.56 -1.48
N CYS A 215 -3.01 14.43 -1.02
CA CYS A 215 -4.02 15.49 -1.11
C CYS A 215 -3.62 16.77 -0.36
N PHE A 216 -2.94 16.65 0.79
CA PHE A 216 -2.44 17.82 1.53
C PHE A 216 -1.39 18.58 0.70
N LEU A 217 -0.46 17.87 0.07
CA LEU A 217 0.60 18.48 -0.73
C LEU A 217 0.11 19.01 -2.08
N GLU A 218 -0.86 18.34 -2.71
CA GLU A 218 -1.50 18.78 -3.97
C GLU A 218 -2.27 20.11 -3.78
N VAL A 219 -2.87 20.33 -2.60
CA VAL A 219 -3.56 21.59 -2.26
C VAL A 219 -2.58 22.74 -1.98
N ASP A 220 -1.39 22.43 -1.44
CA ASP A 220 -0.36 23.41 -1.11
C ASP A 220 0.55 23.78 -2.30
N GLU A 221 0.50 23.03 -3.41
CA GLU A 221 1.17 23.43 -4.64
C GLU A 221 0.41 24.58 -5.33
N PRO A 222 1.05 25.73 -5.63
CA PRO A 222 0.44 26.73 -6.48
C PRO A 222 0.22 26.09 -7.86
N LYS A 223 -1.04 25.99 -8.29
CA LYS A 223 -1.41 25.51 -9.63
C LYS A 223 -0.55 26.24 -10.66
N GLN A 224 0.47 25.57 -11.18
CA GLN A 224 1.27 26.08 -12.30
C GLN A 224 0.37 26.03 -13.54
N GLY A 225 -0.43 27.08 -13.71
CA GLY A 225 -1.47 27.19 -14.74
C GLY A 225 -2.29 28.48 -14.72
N GLU A 226 -2.22 29.31 -13.68
CA GLU A 226 -2.76 30.67 -13.69
C GLU A 226 -1.62 31.70 -13.72
N VAL A 227 -0.78 31.64 -14.77
CA VAL A 227 0.10 32.76 -15.14
C VAL A 227 0.02 32.93 -16.65
N VAL A 228 -0.78 33.95 -17.01
CA VAL A 228 -0.97 34.61 -18.33
C VAL A 228 -1.93 33.93 -19.31
#